data_AF-A0AAW9I8T3-F1
#
_entry.id   AF-A0AAW9I8T3-F1
#
_cell.length_a   1.000
_cell.length_b   1.000
_cell.length_c   1.000
_cell.angle_alpha   90.00
_cell.angle_beta   90.00
_cell.angle_gamma   90.00
#
_symmetry.space_group_name_H-M   'P 1'
#
loop_
_entity.id
_entity.type
_entity.pdbx_description
1 polymer ?
#
loop_
_entity_poly.entity_id
_entity_poly.type
_entity_poly.pdbx_seq_one_letter_code
_entity_poly.pdbx_strand_id
1 'polypeptide(L)'
;DIVGMDEINRDIKEMGLKNTVLNRKTTDERKGKNEVENITSALDLARIWRHLYNSTYLSPENSQMLIDILTRQQIKNKLALYIPDDLKYEISSKTGDKNGVENDTQLIRLSKGNFTFTVLSMGIPNSVYGTVTLAKCGKMMWDNVMNNWH
;
A
#
# COMPACT_ATOMS: atom_id res chain seq x y z
N ASP A 1 0.68 13.25 -20.89
CA ASP A 1 1.29 12.40 -19.87
C ASP A 1 2.80 12.51 -19.92
N ILE A 2 3.45 12.61 -18.76
CA ILE A 2 4.91 12.68 -18.65
C ILE A 2 5.53 11.27 -18.76
N VAL A 3 4.80 10.23 -18.34
CA VAL A 3 5.19 8.81 -18.45
C VAL A 3 4.00 8.00 -18.98
N GLY A 4 4.26 7.07 -19.90
CA GLY A 4 3.25 6.21 -20.53
C GLY A 4 2.98 4.92 -19.74
N MET A 5 1.84 4.26 -19.99
CA MET A 5 1.50 2.99 -19.34
C MET A 5 2.48 1.85 -19.67
N ASP A 6 3.02 1.82 -20.89
CA ASP A 6 3.98 0.80 -21.32
C ASP A 6 5.27 0.90 -20.50
N GLU A 7 5.75 2.12 -20.25
CA GLU A 7 6.91 2.40 -19.40
C GLU A 7 6.63 1.95 -17.96
N ILE A 8 5.47 2.31 -17.40
CA ILE A 8 5.09 1.89 -16.04
C ILE A 8 5.02 0.35 -15.93
N ASN A 9 4.43 -0.33 -16.92
CA ASN A 9 4.35 -1.79 -16.92
C ASN A 9 5.70 -2.46 -17.16
N ARG A 10 6.64 -1.82 -17.88
CA ARG A 10 8.02 -2.29 -17.98
C ARG A 10 8.68 -2.21 -16.61
N ASP A 11 8.57 -1.08 -15.91
CA ASP A 11 9.17 -0.89 -14.59
C ASP A 11 8.59 -1.89 -13.56
N ILE A 12 7.27 -2.13 -13.60
CA ILE A 12 6.59 -3.17 -12.80
C ILE A 12 7.23 -4.56 -13.03
N LYS A 13 7.51 -4.91 -14.29
CA LYS A 13 8.13 -6.21 -14.64
C LYS A 13 9.59 -6.28 -14.19
N GLU A 14 10.35 -5.22 -14.36
CA GLU A 14 11.76 -5.14 -13.94
C GLU A 14 11.90 -5.25 -12.42
N MET A 15 10.96 -4.69 -11.66
CA MET A 15 10.84 -4.89 -10.20
C MET A 15 10.36 -6.30 -9.81
N GLY A 16 10.02 -7.17 -10.76
CA GLY A 16 9.57 -8.55 -10.48
C GLY A 16 8.19 -8.64 -9.82
N LEU A 17 7.31 -7.66 -10.07
CA LEU A 17 5.95 -7.59 -9.54
C LEU A 17 4.99 -8.40 -10.43
N LYS A 18 5.00 -9.72 -10.26
CA LYS A 18 4.44 -10.68 -11.23
C LYS A 18 2.93 -10.61 -11.40
N ASN A 19 2.21 -10.08 -10.42
CA ASN A 19 0.75 -10.05 -10.38
C ASN A 19 0.21 -8.62 -10.40
N THR A 20 1.04 -7.64 -10.77
CA THR A 20 0.66 -6.24 -10.88
C THR A 20 0.70 -5.82 -12.34
N VAL A 21 -0.38 -5.20 -12.82
CA VAL A 21 -0.47 -4.67 -14.19
C VAL A 21 -1.35 -3.43 -14.19
N LEU A 22 -0.85 -2.36 -14.80
CA LEU A 22 -1.61 -1.16 -15.10
C LEU A 22 -2.28 -1.35 -16.47
N ASN A 23 -3.54 -1.78 -16.49
CA ASN A 23 -4.30 -2.00 -17.72
C ASN A 23 -5.04 -0.75 -18.22
N ARG A 24 -5.15 0.28 -17.39
CA ARG A 24 -5.77 1.57 -17.75
C ARG A 24 -5.29 2.71 -16.87
N LYS A 25 -5.44 3.94 -17.34
CA LYS A 25 -5.08 5.14 -16.58
C LYS A 25 -6.04 5.35 -15.41
N THR A 26 -5.51 5.87 -14.31
CA THR A 26 -6.32 6.22 -13.12
C THR A 26 -7.38 7.28 -13.45
N THR A 27 -7.13 8.18 -14.40
CA THR A 27 -8.12 9.17 -14.87
C THR A 27 -9.37 8.53 -15.48
N ASP A 28 -9.23 7.33 -16.04
CA ASP A 28 -10.34 6.60 -16.67
C ASP A 28 -11.22 5.89 -15.64
N GLU A 29 -10.78 5.78 -14.37
CA GLU A 29 -11.61 5.29 -13.24
C GLU A 29 -12.90 6.09 -13.09
N ARG A 30 -12.88 7.38 -13.44
CA ARG A 30 -14.01 8.29 -13.28
C ARG A 30 -15.04 8.20 -14.40
N LYS A 31 -14.74 7.49 -15.50
CA LYS A 31 -15.60 7.42 -16.70
C LYS A 31 -16.54 6.22 -16.72
N GLY A 32 -16.50 5.38 -15.68
CA GLY A 32 -17.57 4.45 -15.32
C GLY A 32 -18.10 3.59 -16.47
N LYS A 33 -17.25 2.74 -17.08
CA LYS A 33 -17.65 1.60 -17.95
C LYS A 33 -16.45 0.85 -18.57
N ASN A 34 -15.36 0.65 -17.83
CA ASN A 34 -14.27 -0.19 -18.34
C ASN A 34 -14.28 -1.53 -17.59
N GLU A 35 -14.59 -2.62 -18.30
CA GLU A 35 -14.41 -4.01 -17.81
C GLU A 35 -12.94 -4.33 -17.50
N VAL A 36 -12.03 -3.50 -18.00
CA VAL A 36 -10.59 -3.60 -17.78
C VAL A 36 -10.25 -2.95 -16.44
N GLU A 37 -9.63 -3.68 -15.52
CA GLU A 37 -9.19 -3.17 -14.22
C GLU A 37 -7.67 -3.24 -14.05
N ASN A 38 -7.14 -2.32 -13.25
CA ASN A 38 -5.76 -2.41 -12.76
C ASN A 38 -5.72 -3.49 -11.67
N ILE A 39 -4.75 -4.39 -11.76
CA ILE A 39 -4.62 -5.54 -10.86
C ILE A 39 -3.30 -5.47 -10.10
N THR A 40 -3.30 -6.00 -8.88
CA THR A 40 -2.11 -6.13 -8.04
C THR A 40 -2.30 -7.28 -7.04
N SER A 41 -1.25 -7.59 -6.28
CA SER A 41 -1.31 -8.56 -5.18
C SER A 41 -0.68 -7.97 -3.93
N ALA A 42 -1.11 -8.46 -2.75
CA ALA A 42 -0.55 -8.00 -1.49
C ALA A 42 0.98 -8.22 -1.41
N LEU A 43 1.47 -9.32 -1.99
CA LEU A 43 2.90 -9.63 -2.06
C LEU A 43 3.67 -8.66 -2.95
N ASP A 44 3.13 -8.26 -4.10
CA ASP A 44 3.80 -7.30 -4.96
C ASP A 44 3.89 -5.92 -4.31
N LEU A 45 2.83 -5.46 -3.66
CA LEU A 45 2.88 -4.18 -2.92
C LEU A 45 3.88 -4.24 -1.77
N ALA A 46 3.97 -5.36 -1.04
CA ALA A 46 5.01 -5.59 -0.04
C ALA A 46 6.44 -5.56 -0.64
N ARG A 47 6.60 -6.07 -1.86
CA ARG A 47 7.88 -5.99 -2.60
C ARG A 47 8.23 -4.57 -3.01
N ILE A 48 7.25 -3.75 -3.41
CA ILE A 48 7.49 -2.32 -3.70
C ILE A 48 8.09 -1.63 -2.47
N TRP A 49 7.51 -1.84 -1.28
CA TRP A 49 8.09 -1.31 -0.05
C TRP A 49 9.50 -1.81 0.20
N ARG A 50 9.78 -3.09 -0.08
CA ARG A 50 11.13 -3.65 0.02
C ARG A 50 12.11 -3.01 -0.97
N HIS A 51 11.68 -2.69 -2.19
CA HIS A 51 12.50 -1.98 -3.18
C HIS A 51 12.82 -0.56 -2.74
N LEU A 52 11.83 0.17 -2.24
CA LEU A 52 12.02 1.51 -1.69
C LEU A 52 12.95 1.46 -0.47
N TYR A 53 12.67 0.61 0.52
CA TYR A 53 13.46 0.54 1.74
C TYR A 53 14.94 0.18 1.47
N ASN A 54 15.20 -0.78 0.58
CA ASN A 54 16.57 -1.19 0.26
C ASN A 54 17.22 -0.39 -0.88
N SER A 55 16.51 0.57 -1.48
CA SER A 55 16.99 1.36 -2.63
C SER A 55 17.50 0.51 -3.79
N THR A 56 16.78 -0.56 -4.15
CA THR A 56 17.22 -1.54 -5.17
C THR A 56 16.67 -1.27 -6.57
N TYR A 57 15.82 -0.26 -6.74
CA TYR A 57 15.27 0.14 -8.04
C TYR A 57 15.40 1.64 -8.30
N LEU A 58 15.22 2.46 -7.27
CA LEU A 58 15.48 3.90 -7.30
C LEU A 58 16.75 4.22 -6.50
N SER A 59 17.33 5.40 -6.75
CA SER A 59 18.44 5.89 -5.93
C SER A 59 18.03 6.00 -4.46
N PRO A 60 18.98 5.96 -3.51
CA PRO A 60 18.69 6.12 -2.09
C PRO A 60 17.89 7.40 -1.77
N GLU A 61 18.23 8.50 -2.42
CA GLU A 61 17.58 9.80 -2.22
C GLU A 61 16.13 9.78 -2.69
N ASN A 62 15.88 9.23 -3.88
CA ASN A 62 14.53 9.13 -4.43
C ASN A 62 13.67 8.11 -3.66
N SER A 63 14.27 7.02 -3.22
CA SER A 63 13.59 6.01 -2.40
C SER A 63 13.13 6.61 -1.08
N GLN A 64 14.04 7.30 -0.37
CA GLN A 64 13.71 7.97 0.89
C GLN A 64 12.67 9.07 0.69
N MET A 65 12.82 9.90 -0.35
CA MET A 65 11.84 10.94 -0.69
C MET A 65 10.43 10.37 -0.86
N LEU A 66 10.28 9.26 -1.59
CA LEU A 66 8.97 8.62 -1.78
C LEU A 66 8.40 8.06 -0.48
N ILE A 67 9.23 7.42 0.34
CA ILE A 67 8.82 6.93 1.65
C ILE A 67 8.35 8.10 2.54
N ASP A 68 9.06 9.23 2.54
CA ASP A 68 8.70 10.41 3.31
C ASP A 68 7.39 11.03 2.84
N ILE A 69 7.16 11.10 1.52
CA ILE A 69 5.88 11.52 0.95
C ILE A 69 4.75 10.61 1.45
N LEU A 70 4.94 9.29 1.41
CA LEU A 70 3.93 8.32 1.83
C LEU A 70 3.72 8.28 3.35
N THR A 71 4.71 8.72 4.14
CA THR A 71 4.61 8.91 5.60
C THR A 71 3.63 10.01 5.97
N ARG A 72 3.53 11.04 5.11
CA ARG A 72 2.61 12.18 5.27
C ARG A 72 1.18 11.90 4.85
N GLN A 73 0.80 10.63 4.66
CA GLN A 73 -0.58 10.23 4.42
C GLN A 73 -1.48 10.82 5.52
N GLN A 74 -2.42 11.68 5.14
CA GLN A 74 -3.23 12.46 6.08
C GLN A 74 -4.26 11.60 6.81
N ILE A 75 -4.80 10.58 6.13
CA ILE A 75 -5.85 9.73 6.66
C ILE A 75 -5.27 8.34 6.94
N LYS A 76 -5.11 8.02 8.24
CA LYS A 76 -4.63 6.73 8.74
C LYS A 76 -5.73 5.98 9.50
N ASN A 77 -6.89 5.84 8.87
CA ASN A 77 -8.11 5.27 9.46
C ASN A 77 -8.31 3.76 9.14
N LYS A 78 -7.36 3.12 8.46
CA LYS A 78 -7.40 1.69 8.09
C LYS A 78 -6.41 0.89 8.92
N LEU A 79 -5.36 0.33 8.33
CA LEU A 79 -4.47 -0.60 9.04
C LEU A 79 -3.77 0.07 10.24
N ALA A 80 -3.55 1.38 10.17
CA ALA A 80 -2.95 2.15 11.26
C ALA A 80 -3.97 2.72 12.28
N LEU A 81 -5.28 2.45 12.17
CA LEU A 81 -6.31 3.09 13.00
C LEU A 81 -6.04 2.93 14.50
N TYR A 82 -5.70 1.70 14.92
CA TYR A 82 -5.49 1.33 16.32
C TYR A 82 -4.05 1.43 16.80
N ILE A 83 -3.14 1.94 15.96
CA ILE A 83 -1.75 2.17 16.34
C ILE A 83 -1.68 3.51 17.10
N PRO A 84 -0.88 3.62 18.18
CA PRO A 84 -0.69 4.88 18.91
C PRO A 84 -0.31 6.05 17.98
N ASP A 85 -0.87 7.24 18.24
CA ASP A 85 -0.74 8.40 17.34
C ASP A 85 0.70 8.89 17.20
N ASP A 86 1.51 8.80 18.26
CA ASP A 86 2.94 9.10 18.26
C ASP A 86 3.73 8.16 17.35
N LEU A 87 3.30 6.90 17.22
CA LEU A 87 3.93 5.91 16.35
C LEU A 87 3.42 5.95 14.90
N LYS A 88 2.31 6.65 14.63
CA LYS A 88 1.80 6.81 13.26
C LYS A 88 2.79 7.57 12.37
N TYR A 89 3.69 8.38 12.91
CA TYR A 89 4.74 9.04 12.13
C TYR A 89 5.81 8.07 11.59
N GLU A 90 5.89 6.86 12.14
CA GLU A 90 6.78 5.79 11.65
C GLU A 90 6.12 4.87 10.61
N ILE A 91 4.92 5.23 10.15
CA ILE A 91 4.14 4.46 9.20
C ILE A 91 3.98 5.23 7.90
N SER A 92 4.58 4.69 6.85
CA SER A 92 4.35 5.14 5.47
C SER A 92 3.24 4.28 4.86
N SER A 93 2.26 4.90 4.18
CA SER A 93 1.09 4.15 3.72
C SER A 93 0.46 4.69 2.45
N LYS A 94 -0.15 3.79 1.66
CA LYS A 94 -1.00 4.15 0.53
C LYS A 94 -2.33 3.40 0.57
N THR A 95 -3.42 4.15 0.63
CA THR A 95 -4.79 3.64 0.49
C THR A 95 -5.19 3.48 -0.98
N GLY A 96 -6.21 2.66 -1.26
CA GLY A 96 -6.74 2.50 -2.62
C GLY A 96 -8.17 1.99 -2.62
N ASP A 97 -9.11 2.85 -3.01
CA ASP A 97 -10.54 2.67 -2.69
C ASP A 97 -11.40 2.80 -3.93
N LYS A 98 -12.35 1.88 -4.07
CA LYS A 98 -13.39 1.88 -5.12
C LYS A 98 -14.68 1.32 -4.53
N ASN A 99 -15.78 1.40 -5.26
CA ASN A 99 -17.01 0.74 -4.83
C ASN A 99 -16.76 -0.76 -4.59
N GLY A 100 -17.06 -1.25 -3.40
CA GLY A 100 -16.83 -2.64 -3.01
C GLY A 100 -15.37 -3.04 -2.81
N VAL A 101 -14.42 -2.09 -2.75
CA VAL A 101 -12.97 -2.34 -2.60
C VAL A 101 -12.35 -1.34 -1.61
N GLU A 102 -11.66 -1.86 -0.60
CA GLU A 102 -10.89 -1.06 0.36
C GLU A 102 -9.51 -1.69 0.51
N ASN A 103 -8.47 -0.92 0.24
CA ASN A 103 -7.09 -1.39 0.32
C ASN A 103 -6.23 -0.44 1.14
N ASP A 104 -5.20 -1.01 1.77
CA ASP A 104 -4.12 -0.26 2.40
C ASP A 104 -2.84 -1.09 2.41
N THR A 105 -1.71 -0.42 2.22
CA THR A 105 -0.38 -1.04 2.23
C THR A 105 0.58 -0.12 2.96
N GLN A 106 1.43 -0.70 3.81
CA GLN A 106 2.24 0.06 4.75
C GLN A 106 3.67 -0.44 4.83
N LEU A 107 4.59 0.50 5.07
CA LEU A 107 5.89 0.29 5.68
C LEU A 107 5.82 0.81 7.11
N ILE A 108 6.23 -0.01 8.08
CA ILE A 108 6.14 0.26 9.50
C ILE A 108 7.54 0.15 10.10
N ARG A 109 8.05 1.22 10.69
CA ARG A 109 9.37 1.23 11.33
C ARG A 109 9.21 1.22 12.84
N LEU A 110 9.79 0.24 13.50
CA LEU A 110 9.73 0.08 14.95
C LEU A 110 11.11 -0.21 15.50
N SER A 111 11.28 -0.03 16.81
CA SER A 111 12.48 -0.48 17.52
C SER A 111 12.71 -2.00 17.40
N LYS A 112 11.65 -2.77 17.12
CA LYS A 112 11.68 -4.22 16.87
C LYS A 112 12.10 -4.60 15.45
N GLY A 113 12.26 -3.63 14.55
CA GLY A 113 12.57 -3.86 13.14
C GLY A 113 11.62 -3.14 12.20
N ASN A 114 11.81 -3.39 10.90
CA ASN A 114 11.04 -2.79 9.84
C ASN A 114 10.15 -3.83 9.18
N PHE A 115 8.88 -3.51 9.03
CA PHE A 115 7.85 -4.42 8.56
C PHE A 115 7.10 -3.81 7.37
N THR A 116 6.60 -4.67 6.50
CA THR A 116 5.56 -4.26 5.54
C THR A 116 4.31 -5.07 5.79
N PHE A 117 3.16 -4.41 5.71
CA PHE A 117 1.87 -5.05 5.88
C PHE A 117 0.89 -4.52 4.85
N THR A 118 0.23 -5.42 4.14
CA THR A 118 -0.69 -5.10 3.05
C THR A 118 -1.96 -5.90 3.21
N VAL A 119 -3.09 -5.22 3.13
CA VAL A 119 -4.40 -5.86 3.07
C VAL A 119 -5.15 -5.32 1.86
N LEU A 120 -5.58 -6.24 1.00
CA LEU A 120 -6.45 -5.96 -0.13
C LEU A 120 -7.81 -6.58 0.15
N SER A 121 -8.90 -5.87 -0.13
CA SER A 121 -10.26 -6.40 0.02
C SER A 121 -11.14 -6.04 -1.16
N MET A 122 -12.03 -6.97 -1.52
CA MET A 122 -12.99 -6.82 -2.62
C MET A 122 -14.29 -7.52 -2.23
N GLY A 123 -15.43 -7.04 -2.78
CA GLY A 123 -16.75 -7.60 -2.49
C GLY A 123 -17.30 -7.20 -1.11
N ILE A 124 -16.77 -6.11 -0.53
CA ILE A 124 -17.28 -5.58 0.74
C ILE A 124 -18.63 -4.88 0.53
N PRO A 125 -19.56 -4.94 1.49
CA PRO A 125 -20.91 -4.39 1.34
C PRO A 125 -20.94 -2.86 1.33
N ASN A 126 -20.00 -2.20 2.02
CA ASN A 126 -19.81 -0.76 2.03
C ASN A 126 -18.43 -0.39 2.61
N SER A 127 -18.02 0.88 2.44
CA SER A 127 -16.72 1.39 2.88
C SER A 127 -16.51 1.35 4.38
N VAL A 128 -17.56 1.52 5.19
CA VAL A 128 -17.47 1.44 6.66
C VAL A 128 -17.06 0.02 7.08
N TYR A 129 -17.72 -0.99 6.52
CA TYR A 129 -17.38 -2.38 6.78
C TYR A 129 -15.95 -2.72 6.35
N GLY A 130 -15.53 -2.26 5.17
CA GLY A 130 -14.16 -2.48 4.69
C GLY A 130 -13.11 -1.77 5.55
N THR A 131 -13.31 -0.50 5.87
CA THR A 131 -12.40 0.28 6.73
C THR A 131 -12.24 -0.37 8.10
N VAL A 132 -13.34 -0.77 8.75
CA VAL A 132 -13.30 -1.45 10.05
C VAL A 132 -12.60 -2.81 9.95
N THR A 133 -12.82 -3.56 8.86
CA THR A 133 -12.16 -4.85 8.62
C THR A 133 -10.65 -4.67 8.51
N LEU A 134 -10.19 -3.75 7.67
CA LEU A 134 -8.77 -3.43 7.53
C LEU A 134 -8.17 -2.94 8.85
N ALA A 135 -8.88 -2.10 9.59
CA ALA A 135 -8.42 -1.65 10.90
C ALA A 135 -8.23 -2.79 11.90
N LYS A 136 -9.15 -3.77 11.93
CA LYS A 136 -8.99 -4.97 12.77
C LYS A 136 -7.79 -5.82 12.34
N CYS A 137 -7.56 -6.01 11.04
CA CYS A 137 -6.36 -6.69 10.53
C CYS A 137 -5.08 -5.96 10.97
N GLY A 138 -5.08 -4.63 10.88
CA GLY A 138 -3.97 -3.80 11.33
C GLY A 138 -3.70 -3.93 12.83
N LYS A 139 -4.76 -3.96 13.65
CA LYS A 139 -4.63 -4.24 15.09
C LYS A 139 -4.03 -5.61 15.36
N MET A 140 -4.50 -6.65 14.67
CA MET A 140 -3.99 -8.01 14.85
C MET A 140 -2.50 -8.11 14.50
N MET A 141 -2.07 -7.46 13.41
CA MET A 141 -0.67 -7.36 13.04
C MET A 141 0.13 -6.61 14.12
N TRP A 142 -0.36 -5.46 14.57
CA TRP A 142 0.29 -4.67 15.61
C TRP A 142 0.48 -5.45 16.91
N ASP A 143 -0.59 -6.08 17.41
CA ASP A 143 -0.56 -6.91 18.60
C ASP A 143 0.44 -8.07 18.43
N ASN A 144 0.52 -8.66 17.24
CA ASN A 144 1.47 -9.74 16.98
C ASN A 144 2.93 -9.27 17.04
N VAL A 145 3.25 -8.15 16.40
CA VAL A 145 4.60 -7.59 16.41
C VAL A 145 4.99 -7.14 17.83
N MET A 146 4.09 -6.47 18.54
CA MET A 146 4.38 -5.93 19.87
C MET A 146 4.51 -7.03 20.93
N ASN A 147 3.74 -8.10 20.85
CA ASN A 147 3.71 -9.13 21.89
C ASN A 147 4.54 -10.37 21.57
N ASN A 148 4.74 -10.72 20.30
CA ASN A 148 5.31 -12.03 19.91
C ASN A 148 6.57 -11.95 19.05
N TRP A 149 6.93 -10.78 18.52
CA TRP A 149 8.14 -10.61 17.72
C TRP A 149 9.34 -10.23 18.60
N HIS A 150 10.44 -10.98 18.47
CA HIS A 150 11.68 -10.88 19.25
C HIS A 150 12.90 -10.74 18.34
#